data_AF-A0A0D9ZML0-F1
#
_entry.id   AF-A0A0D9ZML0-F1
#
_cell.length_a   1.000
_cell.length_b   1.000
_cell.length_c   1.000
_cell.angle_alpha   90.00
_cell.angle_beta   90.00
_cell.angle_gamma   90.00
#
_symmetry.space_group_name_H-M   'P 1'
#
loop_
_entity.id
_entity.type
_entity.pdbx_description
1 polymer ?
#
loop_
_entity_poly.entity_id
_entity_poly.type
_entity_poly.pdbx_seq_one_letter_code
_entity_poly.pdbx_strand_id
1 'polypeptide(L)'
;MGLNPSKRVDAALRGAPAFAAACDDAFGRCLADAQYAFAGVRPYQLADASAHLHSSLRGSLPLVRRWVPSPPPRARVDSALRAAGLEDAAVLSRGQFREFAAELFREAVLAGAAQAALVRAPAGAAGFVGVGLATRAGAGVVGRLVAIYTAGVAAAVYLSLG
;
A
#
# COMPACT_ATOMS: atom_id res chain seq x y z
N MET A 1 -16.43 11.19 -13.58
CA MET A 1 -14.99 11.39 -13.26
C MET A 1 -14.54 10.28 -12.33
N GLY A 2 -13.75 9.32 -12.82
CA GLY A 2 -13.36 8.13 -12.04
C GLY A 2 -12.36 8.50 -10.94
N LEU A 3 -12.68 8.17 -9.68
CA LEU A 3 -11.75 8.32 -8.57
C LEU A 3 -10.49 7.48 -8.85
N ASN A 4 -9.32 8.14 -8.88
CA ASN A 4 -8.01 7.49 -8.97
C ASN A 4 -7.95 6.32 -7.95
N PRO A 5 -7.56 5.10 -8.35
CA PRO A 5 -7.49 3.93 -7.46
C PRO A 5 -6.78 4.22 -6.14
N SER A 6 -5.75 5.05 -6.20
CA SER A 6 -4.99 5.51 -5.04
C SER A 6 -5.84 6.27 -4.02
N LYS A 7 -6.70 7.21 -4.49
CA LYS A 7 -7.62 7.96 -3.63
C LYS A 7 -8.74 7.09 -3.05
N ARG A 8 -9.17 6.05 -3.76
CA ARG A 8 -10.19 5.11 -3.26
C ARG A 8 -9.64 4.23 -2.15
N VAL A 9 -8.42 3.73 -2.31
CA VAL A 9 -7.73 2.96 -1.26
C VAL A 9 -7.53 3.82 -0.01
N ASP A 10 -7.04 5.05 -0.19
CA ASP A 10 -6.86 5.99 0.92
C ASP A 10 -8.19 6.30 1.64
N ALA A 11 -9.26 6.59 0.90
CA ALA A 11 -10.58 6.80 1.47
C ALA A 11 -11.12 5.56 2.22
N ALA A 12 -10.89 4.36 1.69
CA ALA A 12 -11.31 3.10 2.33
C ALA A 12 -10.52 2.82 3.62
N LEU A 13 -9.21 3.10 3.64
CA LEU A 13 -8.38 2.96 4.83
C LEU A 13 -8.78 3.99 5.90
N ARG A 14 -8.84 5.27 5.54
CA ARG A 14 -9.16 6.36 6.48
C ARG A 14 -10.61 6.30 6.99
N GLY A 15 -11.54 5.81 6.17
CA GLY A 15 -12.95 5.63 6.56
C GLY A 15 -13.22 4.42 7.44
N ALA A 16 -12.27 3.47 7.56
CA ALA A 16 -12.47 2.27 8.35
C ALA A 16 -12.14 2.52 9.84
N PRO A 17 -13.09 2.32 10.77
CA PRO A 17 -12.82 2.50 12.20
C PRO A 17 -11.77 1.49 12.72
N ALA A 18 -11.74 0.29 12.14
CA ALA A 18 -10.73 -0.72 12.43
C ALA A 18 -9.30 -0.25 12.10
N PHE A 19 -9.13 0.61 11.09
CA PHE A 19 -7.83 1.18 10.74
C PHE A 19 -7.37 2.17 11.81
N ALA A 20 -8.24 3.09 12.20
CA ALA A 20 -7.92 4.05 13.27
C ALA A 20 -7.61 3.34 14.60
N ALA A 21 -8.41 2.33 14.97
CA ALA A 21 -8.19 1.53 16.17
C ALA A 21 -6.87 0.77 16.14
N ALA A 22 -6.52 0.13 15.02
CA ALA A 22 -5.23 -0.56 14.88
C ALA A 22 -4.04 0.42 14.97
N CYS A 23 -4.16 1.61 14.38
CA CYS A 23 -3.16 2.68 14.50
C CYS A 23 -2.98 3.14 15.95
N ASP A 24 -4.07 3.34 16.67
CA ASP A 24 -4.02 3.78 18.08
C ASP A 24 -3.44 2.69 19.00
N ASP A 25 -3.78 1.42 18.76
CA ASP A 25 -3.23 0.26 19.49
C ASP A 25 -1.72 0.11 19.23
N ALA A 26 -1.29 0.13 17.96
CA ALA A 26 0.12 0.05 17.62
C ALA A 26 0.93 1.23 18.17
N PHE A 27 0.36 2.44 18.16
CA PHE A 27 0.96 3.62 18.77
C PHE A 27 1.11 3.44 20.29
N GLY A 28 0.06 2.99 20.97
CA GLY A 28 0.09 2.71 22.41
C GLY A 28 1.13 1.65 22.78
N ARG A 29 1.24 0.60 21.97
CA ARG A 29 2.25 -0.45 22.14
C ARG A 29 3.68 0.07 21.97
N CYS A 30 3.94 0.88 20.95
CA CYS A 30 5.26 1.49 20.76
C CYS A 30 5.68 2.37 21.94
N LEU A 31 4.72 3.07 22.55
CA LEU A 31 4.96 3.84 23.77
C LEU A 31 5.24 2.94 24.97
N ALA A 32 4.46 1.86 25.14
CA ALA A 32 4.66 0.90 26.22
C ALA A 32 6.02 0.19 26.12
N ASP A 33 6.43 -0.21 24.91
CA ASP A 33 7.74 -0.83 24.63
C ASP A 33 8.88 0.14 24.93
N ALA A 34 8.69 1.43 24.66
CA ALA A 34 9.61 2.49 25.03
C ALA A 34 9.50 2.92 26.51
N GLN A 35 8.67 2.25 27.32
CA GLN A 35 8.38 2.61 28.71
C GLN A 35 7.98 4.09 28.86
N TYR A 36 7.30 4.64 27.86
CA TYR A 36 6.94 6.05 27.78
C TYR A 36 8.13 7.02 27.90
N ALA A 37 9.35 6.56 27.58
CA ALA A 37 10.56 7.40 27.56
C ALA A 37 10.49 8.51 26.50
N PHE A 38 9.60 8.39 25.52
CA PHE A 38 9.37 9.38 24.48
C PHE A 38 7.87 9.72 24.38
N ALA A 39 7.56 10.95 23.98
CA ALA A 39 6.19 11.41 23.79
C ALA A 39 5.50 10.86 22.51
N GLY A 40 6.19 10.00 21.75
CA GLY A 40 5.69 9.43 20.49
C GLY A 40 6.58 8.31 19.97
N VAL A 41 6.31 7.86 18.74
CA VAL A 41 6.97 6.69 18.14
C VAL A 41 8.27 7.09 17.46
N ARG A 42 9.35 6.36 17.72
CA ARG A 42 10.65 6.64 17.09
C ARG A 42 10.75 5.96 15.71
N PRO A 43 11.45 6.54 14.72
CA PRO A 43 11.60 5.93 13.39
C PRO A 43 12.12 4.49 13.41
N TYR A 44 13.03 4.16 14.35
CA TYR A 44 13.56 2.80 14.46
C TYR A 44 12.51 1.75 14.83
N GLN A 45 11.42 2.15 15.51
CA GLN A 45 10.32 1.27 15.92
C GLN A 45 9.34 1.01 14.77
N LEU A 46 9.39 1.78 13.68
CA LEU A 46 8.37 1.75 12.63
C LEU A 46 8.34 0.42 11.87
N ALA A 47 9.48 -0.27 11.75
CA ALA A 47 9.52 -1.59 11.13
C ALA A 47 8.67 -2.60 11.92
N ASP A 48 8.89 -2.70 13.23
CA ASP A 48 8.14 -3.61 14.10
C ASP A 48 6.68 -3.16 14.25
N ALA A 49 6.44 -1.86 14.39
CA ALA A 49 5.11 -1.28 14.42
C ALA A 49 4.31 -1.61 13.14
N SER A 50 4.96 -1.55 11.98
CA SER A 50 4.31 -1.87 10.70
C SER A 50 3.96 -3.37 10.58
N ALA A 51 4.78 -4.26 11.13
CA ALA A 51 4.50 -5.69 11.16
C ALA A 51 3.30 -6.01 12.07
N HIS A 52 3.23 -5.37 13.24
CA HIS A 52 2.08 -5.47 14.14
C HIS A 52 0.81 -4.90 13.52
N LEU A 53 0.88 -3.70 12.92
CA LEU A 53 -0.22 -3.11 12.17
C LEU A 53 -0.71 -4.04 11.06
N HIS A 54 0.21 -4.64 10.31
CA HIS A 54 -0.15 -5.58 9.25
C HIS A 54 -0.92 -6.78 9.79
N SER A 55 -0.48 -7.37 10.89
CA SER A 55 -1.18 -8.49 11.55
C SER A 55 -2.60 -8.09 11.97
N SER A 56 -2.75 -6.95 12.65
CA SER A 56 -4.06 -6.47 13.11
C SER A 56 -4.99 -6.13 11.93
N LEU A 57 -4.49 -5.42 10.93
CA LEU A 57 -5.27 -5.01 9.76
C LEU A 57 -5.60 -6.20 8.85
N ARG A 58 -4.76 -7.23 8.78
CA ARG A 58 -5.05 -8.45 8.02
C ARG A 58 -6.23 -9.22 8.62
N GLY A 59 -6.42 -9.18 9.93
CA GLY A 59 -7.59 -9.74 10.61
C GLY A 59 -8.87 -8.95 10.36
N SER A 60 -8.76 -7.62 10.34
CA SER A 60 -9.92 -6.72 10.38
C SER A 60 -10.33 -6.11 9.03
N LEU A 61 -9.40 -5.97 8.08
CA LEU A 61 -9.64 -5.33 6.78
C LEU A 61 -9.44 -6.32 5.62
N PRO A 62 -10.51 -6.65 4.86
CA PRO A 62 -10.41 -7.55 3.71
C PRO A 62 -9.47 -7.00 2.63
N LEU A 63 -9.37 -5.67 2.50
CA LEU A 63 -8.47 -5.00 1.56
C LEU A 63 -7.00 -5.35 1.84
N VAL A 64 -6.56 -5.23 3.10
CA VAL A 64 -5.18 -5.56 3.50
C VAL A 64 -4.95 -7.06 3.39
N ARG A 65 -5.93 -7.88 3.81
CA ARG A 65 -5.86 -9.34 3.69
C ARG A 65 -5.68 -9.84 2.25
N ARG A 66 -6.33 -9.19 1.30
CA ARG A 66 -6.32 -9.59 -0.13
C ARG A 66 -5.06 -9.13 -0.85
N TRP A 67 -4.59 -7.92 -0.56
CA TRP A 67 -3.55 -7.26 -1.37
C TRP A 67 -2.19 -7.20 -0.69
N VAL A 68 -2.10 -7.40 0.63
CA VAL A 68 -0.85 -7.35 1.39
C VAL A 68 -0.65 -8.70 2.08
N PRO A 69 -0.12 -9.73 1.40
CA PRO A 69 0.01 -11.08 1.96
C PRO A 69 1.10 -11.20 3.03
N SER A 70 2.14 -10.36 2.95
CA SER A 70 3.29 -10.32 3.84
C SER A 70 3.42 -8.94 4.49
N PRO A 71 4.05 -8.82 5.67
CA PRO A 71 4.29 -7.53 6.29
C PRO A 71 5.12 -6.61 5.38
N PRO A 72 4.90 -5.28 5.43
CA PRO A 72 5.67 -4.32 4.64
C PRO A 72 7.17 -4.43 4.95
N PRO A 73 8.06 -4.56 3.96
CA PRO A 73 9.50 -4.61 4.19
C PRO A 73 10.02 -3.23 4.61
N ARG A 74 11.17 -3.20 5.27
CA ARG A 74 11.79 -1.96 5.78
C ARG A 74 12.00 -0.90 4.70
N ALA A 75 12.41 -1.29 3.50
CA ALA A 75 12.54 -0.38 2.36
C ALA A 75 11.24 0.38 2.02
N ARG A 76 10.08 -0.24 2.25
CA ARG A 76 8.76 0.40 2.04
C ARG A 76 8.34 1.25 3.23
N VAL A 77 8.71 0.87 4.44
CA VAL A 77 8.56 1.74 5.62
C VAL A 77 9.36 3.03 5.42
N ASP A 78 10.60 2.92 4.96
CA ASP A 78 11.46 4.08 4.70
C ASP A 78 10.97 4.91 3.49
N SER A 79 10.34 4.29 2.48
CA SER A 79 9.69 5.04 1.38
C SER A 79 8.47 5.80 1.85
N ALA A 80 7.60 5.16 2.65
CA ALA A 80 6.40 5.79 3.19
C ALA A 80 6.74 6.93 4.15
N LEU A 81 7.82 6.79 4.94
CA LEU A 81 8.30 7.85 5.84
C LEU A 81 8.76 9.09 5.05
N ARG A 82 9.50 8.89 3.96
CA ARG A 82 9.92 9.96 3.04
C ARG A 82 8.73 10.58 2.31
N ALA A 83 7.80 9.77 1.82
CA ALA A 83 6.60 10.25 1.15
C ALA A 83 5.71 11.10 2.07
N ALA A 84 5.68 10.78 3.37
CA ALA A 84 4.99 11.57 4.39
C ALA A 84 5.76 12.84 4.82
N GLY A 85 7.01 13.04 4.36
CA GLY A 85 7.86 14.16 4.79
C GLY A 85 8.29 14.06 6.26
N LEU A 86 8.39 12.84 6.80
CA LEU A 86 8.68 12.56 8.21
C LEU A 86 10.07 11.93 8.40
N GLU A 87 10.94 11.99 7.40
CA GLU A 87 12.27 11.36 7.44
C GLU A 87 13.19 11.97 8.50
N ASP A 88 13.08 13.28 8.74
CA ASP A 88 13.84 13.99 9.77
C ASP A 88 13.12 14.02 11.14
N ALA A 89 11.93 13.42 11.24
CA ALA A 89 11.17 13.42 12.47
C ALA A 89 11.84 12.51 13.51
N ALA A 90 12.41 13.12 14.56
CA ALA A 90 12.99 12.36 15.68
C ALA A 90 11.95 11.48 16.39
N VAL A 91 10.69 11.94 16.41
CA VAL A 91 9.54 11.31 17.04
C VAL A 91 8.29 11.60 16.20
N LEU A 92 7.48 10.58 15.95
CA LEU A 92 6.17 10.69 15.30
C LEU A 92 5.08 10.83 16.36
N SER A 93 4.31 11.92 16.28
CA SER A 93 3.06 12.07 17.03
C SER A 93 2.00 11.06 16.56
N ARG A 94 0.91 10.90 17.34
CA ARG A 94 -0.19 10.00 16.99
C ARG A 94 -0.77 10.30 15.60
N GLY A 95 -0.94 11.58 15.26
CA GLY A 95 -1.44 12.01 13.95
C GLY A 95 -0.48 11.63 12.82
N GLN A 96 0.81 11.96 12.98
CA GLN A 96 1.85 11.63 12.01
C GLN A 96 2.02 10.13 11.82
N PHE A 97 1.95 9.35 12.90
CA PHE A 97 1.99 7.88 12.82
C PHE A 97 0.81 7.32 12.02
N ARG A 98 -0.39 7.89 12.20
CA ARG A 98 -1.58 7.50 11.45
C ARG A 98 -1.47 7.86 9.96
N GLU A 99 -0.92 9.04 9.65
CA GLU A 99 -0.67 9.46 8.26
C GLU A 99 0.38 8.57 7.59
N PHE A 100 1.49 8.31 8.27
CA PHE A 100 2.50 7.35 7.85
C PHE A 100 1.89 5.97 7.57
N ALA A 101 1.07 5.45 8.48
CA ALA A 101 0.42 4.16 8.31
C ALA A 101 -0.52 4.16 7.11
N ALA A 102 -1.27 5.25 6.89
CA ALA A 102 -2.18 5.35 5.74
C ALA A 102 -1.40 5.29 4.43
N GLU A 103 -0.29 6.03 4.33
CA GLU A 103 0.54 6.04 3.13
C GLU A 103 1.23 4.68 2.91
N LEU A 104 1.75 4.07 3.96
CA LEU A 104 2.37 2.74 3.92
C LEU A 104 1.42 1.67 3.38
N PHE A 105 0.20 1.58 3.93
CA PHE A 105 -0.77 0.57 3.52
C PHE A 105 -1.41 0.90 2.18
N ARG A 106 -1.55 2.18 1.82
CA ARG A 106 -1.97 2.59 0.48
C ARG A 106 -0.97 2.11 -0.57
N GLU A 107 0.32 2.40 -0.40
CA GLU A 107 1.37 1.93 -1.31
C GLU A 107 1.42 0.40 -1.36
N ALA A 108 1.35 -0.27 -0.21
CA ALA A 108 1.39 -1.73 -0.14
C ALA A 108 0.21 -2.39 -0.86
N VAL A 109 -1.01 -1.88 -0.67
CA VAL A 109 -2.23 -2.38 -1.34
C VAL A 109 -2.14 -2.14 -2.85
N LEU A 110 -1.69 -0.96 -3.28
CA LEU A 110 -1.54 -0.66 -4.71
C LEU A 110 -0.48 -1.54 -5.38
N ALA A 111 0.67 -1.74 -4.73
CA ALA A 111 1.72 -2.63 -5.22
C ALA A 111 1.23 -4.08 -5.31
N GLY A 112 0.51 -4.57 -4.29
CA GLY A 112 -0.09 -5.89 -4.31
C GLY A 112 -1.16 -6.06 -5.38
N ALA A 113 -2.00 -5.03 -5.58
CA ALA A 113 -2.99 -5.00 -6.65
C ALA A 113 -2.35 -5.03 -8.04
N ALA A 114 -1.30 -4.24 -8.26
CA ALA A 114 -0.54 -4.23 -9.50
C ALA A 114 0.12 -5.59 -9.77
N GLN A 115 0.74 -6.21 -8.76
CA GLN A 115 1.36 -7.52 -8.90
C GLN A 115 0.33 -8.61 -9.24
N ALA A 116 -0.83 -8.62 -8.59
CA ALA A 116 -1.86 -9.60 -8.93
C ALA A 116 -2.53 -9.33 -10.29
N ALA A 117 -2.55 -8.08 -10.76
CA ALA A 117 -2.99 -7.75 -12.12
C ALA A 117 -2.00 -8.32 -13.17
N LEU A 118 -0.70 -8.31 -12.90
CA LEU A 118 0.31 -8.95 -13.75
C LEU A 118 0.15 -10.48 -13.78
N VAL A 119 -0.11 -11.10 -12.63
CA VAL A 119 -0.28 -12.57 -12.52
C VAL A 119 -1.60 -13.04 -13.12
N ARG A 120 -2.66 -12.23 -13.07
CA ARG A 120 -3.98 -12.53 -13.65
C ARG A 120 -4.18 -12.02 -15.08
N ALA A 121 -3.18 -11.37 -15.68
CA ALA A 121 -3.17 -11.20 -17.12
C ALA A 121 -3.26 -12.62 -17.73
N PRO A 122 -4.23 -12.88 -18.62
CA PRO A 122 -4.42 -14.22 -19.12
C PRO A 122 -3.10 -14.72 -19.73
N ALA A 123 -2.64 -15.87 -19.27
CA ALA A 123 -1.53 -16.63 -19.83
C ALA A 123 -1.84 -17.15 -21.26
N GLY A 124 -2.61 -16.40 -22.05
CA GLY A 124 -2.86 -16.60 -23.47
C GLY A 124 -1.85 -15.88 -24.36
N ALA A 125 -0.78 -15.31 -23.79
CA ALA A 125 0.38 -14.79 -24.49
C ALA A 125 1.65 -15.59 -24.11
N ALA A 126 1.55 -16.92 -24.11
CA ALA A 126 2.68 -17.83 -23.94
C ALA A 126 3.58 -17.93 -25.19
N GLY A 127 3.60 -16.90 -26.03
CA GLY A 127 4.49 -16.80 -27.19
C GLY A 127 4.88 -15.35 -27.37
N PHE A 128 6.17 -15.10 -27.58
CA PHE A 128 6.80 -13.79 -27.82
C PHE A 128 7.00 -12.92 -26.59
N VAL A 129 8.14 -13.11 -25.90
CA VAL A 129 9.25 -12.13 -25.99
C VAL A 129 10.56 -12.89 -25.80
N GLY A 130 11.03 -13.49 -26.89
CA GLY A 130 12.45 -13.70 -27.12
C GLY A 130 12.78 -12.95 -28.40
N VAL A 131 13.71 -11.99 -28.31
CA VAL A 131 14.45 -11.38 -29.42
C VAL A 131 13.62 -10.60 -30.46
N GLY A 132 14.09 -9.40 -30.78
CA GLY A 132 13.36 -8.45 -31.61
C GLY A 132 13.03 -8.93 -33.01
N LEU A 133 11.94 -8.40 -33.56
CA LEU A 133 11.75 -8.26 -35.00
C LEU A 133 10.81 -7.08 -35.26
N ALA A 134 11.31 -6.15 -36.06
CA ALA A 134 10.63 -4.96 -36.49
C ALA A 134 9.42 -5.29 -37.35
N THR A 135 8.25 -4.76 -36.99
CA THR A 135 7.21 -4.42 -37.98
C THR A 135 6.62 -3.06 -37.63
N ARG A 136 7.10 -2.08 -38.41
CA ARG A 136 6.51 -0.78 -38.73
C ARG A 136 4.97 -0.74 -38.58
N ALA A 137 4.47 0.02 -37.59
CA ALA A 137 3.26 0.87 -37.70
C ALA A 137 2.96 1.65 -36.40
N GLY A 138 3.30 2.95 -36.41
CA GLY A 138 2.56 4.07 -35.82
C GLY A 138 2.08 4.04 -34.35
N ALA A 139 2.80 4.75 -33.47
CA ALA A 139 2.31 5.68 -32.44
C ALA A 139 1.08 5.37 -31.53
N GLY A 140 0.57 4.13 -31.46
CA GLY A 140 -0.67 3.81 -30.72
C GLY A 140 -0.54 2.84 -29.53
N VAL A 141 0.61 2.19 -29.35
CA VAL A 141 0.73 1.03 -28.42
C VAL A 141 0.95 1.44 -26.97
N VAL A 142 1.62 2.59 -26.73
CA VAL A 142 1.92 3.07 -25.38
C VAL A 142 0.65 3.45 -24.62
N GLY A 143 -0.37 3.98 -25.32
CA GLY A 143 -1.65 4.36 -24.70
C GLY A 143 -2.52 3.17 -24.29
N ARG A 144 -2.47 2.05 -25.02
CA ARG A 144 -3.36 0.91 -24.80
C ARG A 144 -2.94 0.04 -23.60
N LEU A 145 -1.65 -0.07 -23.34
CA LEU A 145 -1.11 -0.77 -22.16
C LEU A 145 -1.44 -0.03 -20.84
N VAL A 146 -1.37 1.31 -20.85
CA VAL A 146 -1.75 2.15 -19.70
C VAL A 146 -3.26 2.10 -19.42
N ALA A 147 -4.09 1.99 -20.47
CA ALA A 147 -5.55 1.89 -20.33
C ALA A 147 -5.99 0.55 -19.69
N ILE A 148 -5.34 -0.57 -20.04
CA ILE A 148 -5.63 -1.89 -19.44
C ILE A 148 -5.13 -1.93 -17.97
N TYR A 149 -3.98 -1.31 -17.70
CA TYR A 149 -3.40 -1.19 -16.35
C TYR A 149 -4.35 -0.45 -15.38
N THR A 150 -4.93 0.66 -15.82
CA THR A 150 -5.86 1.46 -14.99
C THR A 150 -7.23 0.80 -14.83
N ALA A 151 -7.77 0.15 -15.86
CA ALA A 151 -9.03 -0.57 -15.79
C ALA A 151 -8.96 -1.82 -14.89
N GLY A 152 -7.87 -2.60 -14.98
CA GLY A 152 -7.69 -3.82 -14.20
C GLY A 152 -7.54 -3.56 -12.69
N VAL A 153 -6.75 -2.54 -12.33
CA VAL A 153 -6.61 -2.12 -10.92
C VAL A 153 -7.92 -1.52 -10.40
N ALA A 154 -8.62 -0.70 -11.20
CA ALA A 154 -9.90 -0.14 -10.81
C ALA A 154 -10.98 -1.20 -10.61
N ALA A 155 -11.07 -2.21 -11.49
CA ALA A 155 -12.03 -3.31 -11.39
C ALA A 155 -11.71 -4.23 -10.19
N ALA A 156 -10.44 -4.53 -9.94
CA ALA A 156 -10.02 -5.35 -8.80
C ALA A 156 -10.26 -4.67 -7.45
N VAL A 157 -10.07 -3.35 -7.39
CA VAL A 157 -10.43 -2.53 -6.22
C VAL A 157 -11.95 -2.43 -6.09
N TYR A 158 -12.69 -2.26 -7.19
CA TYR A 158 -14.16 -2.23 -7.19
C TYR A 158 -14.77 -3.53 -6.66
N LEU A 159 -14.26 -4.68 -7.10
CA LEU A 159 -14.64 -6.03 -6.62
C LEU A 159 -14.11 -6.38 -5.22
N SER A 160 -13.27 -5.55 -4.60
CA SER A 160 -12.79 -5.76 -3.22
C SER A 160 -13.57 -4.94 -2.19
N LEU A 161 -14.36 -3.98 -2.66
CA LEU A 161 -15.10 -3.01 -1.85
C LEU A 161 -16.63 -3.20 -1.95
N GLY A 162 -17.09 -4.15 -2.77
CA GLY A 162 -18.47 -4.61 -2.83
C GLY A 162 -18.68 -5.84 -1.96
#